data_AF-A0A416VVZ5-F1
#
_entry.id   AF-A0A416VVZ5-F1
#
_cell.length_a   1.000
_cell.length_b   1.000
_cell.length_c   1.000
_cell.angle_alpha   90.00
_cell.angle_beta   90.00
_cell.angle_gamma   90.00
#
_symmetry.space_group_name_H-M   'P 1'
#
loop_
_entity.id
_entity.type
_entity.pdbx_description
1 polymer ?
#
loop_
_entity_poly.entity_id
_entity_poly.type
_entity_poly.pdbx_seq_one_letter_code
_entity_poly.pdbx_strand_id
1 'polypeptide(L)'
;MLEEYLNSRKQMMLDRINEYSELLEHNKIEKEEAYNKIDELNSLIDEASEIFSSKARIDSEHKNNEVNKIKEKIELIECENNNLKIKMAKASKELVDIQNSINEFKSDYVSRETKYKRRRPTIKKEVMDKLKLCKDIVSVDSKRAAVELDEILKLLS
;
A
#
# COMPACT_ATOMS: atom_id res chain seq x y z
N MET A 1 0.59 14.38 19.00
CA MET A 1 -0.15 15.01 17.90
C MET A 1 0.16 14.40 16.53
N LEU A 2 1.37 14.52 15.94
CA LEU A 2 1.65 13.97 14.59
C LEU A 2 1.68 12.43 14.55
N GLU A 3 2.31 11.79 15.54
CA GLU A 3 2.34 10.32 15.63
C GLU A 3 0.94 9.72 15.84
N GLU A 4 0.12 10.33 16.70
CA GLU A 4 -1.28 9.93 16.91
C GLU A 4 -2.11 10.08 15.62
N TYR A 5 -1.91 11.17 14.88
CA TYR A 5 -2.55 11.38 13.58
C TYR A 5 -2.15 10.29 12.57
N LEU A 6 -0.86 9.99 12.44
CA LEU A 6 -0.38 8.95 11.51
C LEU A 6 -0.90 7.56 11.89
N ASN A 7 -0.93 7.23 13.19
CA ASN A 7 -1.47 5.96 13.67
C ASN A 7 -2.99 5.86 13.44
N SER A 8 -3.75 6.94 13.68
CA SER A 8 -5.19 7.00 13.39
C SER A 8 -5.46 6.84 11.89
N ARG A 9 -4.70 7.54 11.04
CA ARG A 9 -4.82 7.41 9.59
C ARG A 9 -4.46 6.01 9.09
N LYS A 10 -3.43 5.38 9.66
CA LYS A 10 -3.06 3.99 9.38
C LYS A 10 -4.23 3.05 9.70
N GLN A 11 -4.87 3.21 10.86
CA GLN A 11 -6.01 2.38 11.25
C GLN A 11 -7.18 2.56 10.27
N MET A 12 -7.51 3.79 9.87
CA MET A 12 -8.54 4.04 8.86
C MET A 12 -8.27 3.35 7.53
N MET A 13 -7.00 3.28 7.10
CA MET A 13 -6.64 2.55 5.86
C MET A 13 -6.77 1.05 6.03
N LEU A 14 -6.39 0.49 7.19
CA LEU A 14 -6.58 -0.93 7.51
C LEU A 14 -8.06 -1.30 7.49
N ASP A 15 -8.91 -0.50 8.15
CA ASP A 15 -10.35 -0.75 8.23
C ASP A 15 -10.98 -0.76 6.83
N ARG A 16 -10.59 0.20 5.96
CA ARG A 16 -11.05 0.23 4.55
C ARG A 16 -10.60 -0.98 3.75
N ILE A 17 -9.36 -1.43 3.94
CA ILE A 17 -8.84 -2.63 3.24
C ILE A 17 -9.64 -3.85 3.67
N ASN A 18 -9.94 -3.98 4.97
CA ASN A 18 -10.75 -5.07 5.50
C ASN A 18 -12.17 -5.03 4.92
N GLU A 19 -12.83 -3.87 4.92
CA GLU A 19 -14.15 -3.68 4.34
C GLU A 19 -14.18 -4.10 2.85
N TYR A 20 -13.20 -3.67 2.05
CA TYR A 20 -13.11 -4.09 0.65
C TYR A 20 -12.87 -5.60 0.50
N SER A 21 -12.11 -6.22 1.39
CA SER A 21 -11.87 -7.66 1.38
C SER A 21 -13.13 -8.46 1.74
N GLU A 22 -13.92 -7.99 2.70
CA GLU A 22 -15.20 -8.61 3.08
C GLU A 22 -16.20 -8.53 1.92
N LEU A 23 -16.31 -7.38 1.25
CA LEU A 23 -17.15 -7.21 0.07
C LEU A 23 -16.71 -8.14 -1.09
N LEU A 24 -15.40 -8.30 -1.30
CA LEU A 24 -14.88 -9.21 -2.32
C LEU A 24 -15.23 -10.68 -2.02
N GLU A 25 -15.18 -11.09 -0.75
CA GLU A 25 -15.55 -12.45 -0.36
C GLU A 25 -17.06 -12.69 -0.47
N HIS A 26 -17.88 -11.71 -0.06
CA HIS A 26 -19.33 -11.75 -0.28
C HIS A 26 -19.66 -11.93 -1.77
N ASN A 27 -19.08 -11.09 -2.62
CA ASN A 27 -19.31 -11.13 -4.06
C ASN A 27 -18.85 -12.44 -4.70
N LYS A 28 -17.82 -13.08 -4.14
CA LYS A 28 -17.36 -14.41 -4.59
C LYS A 28 -18.40 -15.49 -4.27
N ILE A 29 -18.98 -15.47 -3.06
CA ILE A 29 -20.06 -16.39 -2.67
C ILE A 29 -21.28 -16.16 -3.56
N GLU A 30 -21.72 -14.91 -3.72
CA GLU A 30 -22.88 -14.56 -4.55
C GLU A 30 -22.71 -15.01 -6.01
N LYS A 31 -21.49 -14.87 -6.55
CA LYS A 31 -21.17 -15.36 -7.89
C LYS A 31 -21.24 -16.90 -7.99
N GLU A 32 -20.77 -17.61 -6.98
CA GLU A 32 -20.84 -19.08 -6.93
C GLU A 32 -22.30 -19.57 -6.86
N GLU A 33 -23.13 -18.94 -6.02
CA GLU A 33 -24.57 -19.20 -5.96
C GLU A 33 -25.27 -18.93 -7.30
N ALA A 34 -24.90 -17.84 -7.99
CA ALA A 34 -25.42 -17.51 -9.30
C ALA A 34 -25.05 -18.57 -10.36
N TYR A 35 -23.83 -19.12 -10.33
CA TYR A 35 -23.45 -20.22 -11.22
C TYR A 35 -24.22 -21.51 -10.91
N ASN A 36 -24.36 -21.86 -9.62
CA ASN A 36 -25.15 -23.03 -9.22
C ASN A 36 -26.60 -22.92 -9.71
N LYS A 37 -27.19 -21.72 -9.63
CA LYS A 37 -28.53 -21.42 -10.16
C LYS A 37 -28.63 -21.67 -11.67
N ILE A 38 -27.60 -21.27 -12.43
CA ILE A 38 -27.54 -21.51 -13.88
C ILE A 38 -27.46 -23.01 -14.18
N ASP A 39 -26.63 -23.74 -13.44
CA ASP A 39 -26.46 -25.18 -13.63
C ASP A 39 -27.76 -25.95 -13.31
N GLU A 40 -28.45 -25.57 -12.24
CA GLU A 40 -29.79 -26.08 -11.91
C GLU A 40 -30.78 -25.83 -13.05
N LEU A 41 -30.88 -24.59 -13.55
CA LEU A 41 -31.79 -24.24 -14.64
C LEU A 41 -31.50 -25.02 -15.93
N ASN A 42 -30.22 -25.18 -16.27
CA ASN A 42 -29.79 -25.94 -17.45
C ASN A 42 -30.07 -27.44 -17.28
N SER A 43 -29.90 -28.00 -16.08
CA SER A 43 -30.17 -29.41 -15.80
C SER A 43 -31.65 -29.80 -15.96
N LEU A 44 -32.54 -28.82 -15.84
CA LEU A 44 -33.99 -29.00 -15.99
C LEU A 44 -34.46 -28.87 -17.44
N ILE A 45 -33.55 -28.65 -18.40
CA ILE A 45 -33.88 -28.60 -19.83
C ILE A 45 -33.89 -30.03 -20.38
N ASP A 46 -35.05 -30.48 -20.84
CA ASP A 46 -35.22 -31.77 -21.52
C ASP A 46 -35.39 -31.52 -23.01
N GLU A 47 -34.29 -31.68 -23.75
CA GLU A 47 -34.20 -31.48 -25.19
C GLU A 47 -35.19 -32.36 -25.98
N ALA A 48 -35.47 -33.58 -25.49
CA ALA A 48 -36.44 -34.46 -26.15
C ALA A 48 -37.86 -33.90 -25.98
N SER A 49 -38.22 -33.44 -24.78
CA SER A 49 -39.52 -32.81 -24.53
C SER A 49 -39.73 -31.54 -25.36
N GLU A 50 -38.70 -30.75 -25.62
CA GLU A 50 -38.79 -29.56 -26.47
C GLU A 50 -39.19 -29.88 -27.92
N ILE A 51 -38.67 -30.97 -28.49
CA ILE A 51 -38.98 -31.40 -29.86
C ILE A 51 -40.48 -31.69 -29.99
N PHE A 52 -41.04 -32.41 -29.01
CA PHE A 52 -42.40 -32.94 -29.08
C PHE A 52 -43.47 -32.04 -28.43
N SER A 53 -43.10 -31.08 -27.58
CA SER A 53 -44.05 -30.23 -26.84
C SER A 53 -43.77 -28.73 -27.03
N SER A 54 -44.77 -28.01 -27.55
CA SER A 54 -44.72 -26.54 -27.64
C SER A 54 -44.67 -25.88 -26.26
N LYS A 55 -45.28 -26.50 -25.24
CA LYS A 55 -45.21 -26.02 -23.86
C LYS A 55 -43.80 -26.14 -23.29
N ALA A 56 -43.12 -27.25 -23.55
CA ALA A 56 -41.72 -27.44 -23.13
C ALA A 56 -40.77 -26.40 -23.75
N ARG A 57 -40.99 -26.03 -25.02
CA ARG A 57 -40.23 -24.96 -25.69
C ARG A 57 -40.39 -23.61 -25.02
N ILE A 58 -41.63 -23.21 -24.71
CA ILE A 58 -41.91 -21.93 -24.02
C ILE A 58 -41.24 -21.92 -22.64
N ASP A 59 -41.33 -23.02 -21.89
CA ASP A 59 -40.73 -23.11 -20.56
C ASP A 59 -39.18 -23.07 -20.62
N SER A 60 -38.56 -23.65 -21.66
CA SER A 60 -37.13 -23.52 -21.92
C SER A 60 -36.71 -22.11 -22.28
N GLU A 61 -37.47 -21.41 -23.12
CA GLU A 61 -37.22 -20.01 -23.45
C GLU A 61 -37.25 -19.12 -22.20
N HIS A 62 -38.20 -19.36 -21.28
CA HIS A 62 -38.24 -18.67 -20.00
C HIS A 62 -36.99 -18.94 -19.15
N LYS A 63 -36.54 -20.20 -19.04
CA LYS A 63 -35.31 -20.56 -18.32
C LYS A 63 -34.07 -19.92 -18.95
N ASN A 64 -33.95 -19.93 -20.27
CA ASN A 64 -32.86 -19.27 -20.99
C ASN A 64 -32.81 -17.77 -20.73
N ASN A 65 -33.97 -17.11 -20.71
CA ASN A 65 -34.07 -15.70 -20.35
C ASN A 65 -33.67 -15.45 -18.89
N GLU A 66 -33.98 -16.35 -17.96
CA GLU A 66 -33.53 -16.26 -16.57
C GLU A 66 -32.02 -16.45 -16.45
N VAL A 67 -31.44 -17.43 -17.14
CA VAL A 67 -29.99 -17.65 -17.22
C VAL A 67 -29.28 -16.40 -17.74
N ASN A 68 -29.79 -15.75 -18.78
CA ASN A 68 -29.20 -14.53 -19.32
C ASN A 68 -29.22 -13.38 -18.30
N LYS A 69 -30.31 -13.19 -17.56
CA LYS A 69 -30.38 -12.19 -16.48
C LYS A 69 -29.38 -12.49 -15.35
N ILE A 70 -29.17 -13.76 -15.03
CA ILE A 70 -28.19 -14.16 -14.02
C ILE A 70 -26.77 -13.87 -14.53
N LYS A 71 -26.47 -14.12 -15.81
CA LYS A 71 -25.18 -13.76 -16.43
C LYS A 71 -24.92 -12.26 -16.39
N GLU A 72 -25.90 -11.43 -16.71
CA GLU A 72 -25.79 -9.97 -16.59
C GLU A 72 -25.45 -9.53 -15.15
N LYS A 73 -26.07 -10.15 -14.14
CA LYS A 73 -25.72 -9.89 -12.73
C LYS A 73 -24.28 -10.29 -12.40
N ILE A 74 -23.83 -11.44 -12.90
CA ILE A 74 -22.44 -11.89 -12.71
C ILE A 74 -21.47 -10.88 -13.32
N GLU A 75 -21.74 -10.35 -14.51
CA GLU A 75 -20.90 -9.32 -15.15
C GLU A 75 -20.85 -8.01 -14.34
N LEU A 76 -21.97 -7.61 -13.72
CA LEU A 76 -22.01 -6.46 -12.80
C LEU A 76 -21.14 -6.71 -11.57
N ILE A 77 -21.25 -7.88 -10.94
CA ILE A 77 -20.42 -8.28 -9.79
C ILE A 77 -18.93 -8.27 -10.18
N GLU A 78 -18.57 -8.72 -11.38
CA GLU A 78 -17.19 -8.66 -11.88
C GLU A 78 -16.68 -7.22 -12.05
N CYS A 79 -17.51 -6.34 -12.61
CA CYS A 79 -17.20 -4.92 -12.71
C CYS A 79 -16.97 -4.29 -11.33
N GLU A 80 -17.84 -4.59 -10.36
CA GLU A 80 -17.71 -4.11 -8.98
C GLU A 80 -16.44 -4.64 -8.31
N ASN A 81 -16.14 -5.92 -8.48
CA ASN A 81 -14.92 -6.55 -7.95
C ASN A 81 -13.65 -5.90 -8.51
N ASN A 82 -13.63 -5.55 -9.80
CA ASN A 82 -12.51 -4.84 -10.41
C ASN A 82 -12.34 -3.44 -9.79
N ASN A 83 -13.45 -2.73 -9.57
CA ASN A 83 -13.42 -1.42 -8.89
C ASN A 83 -12.95 -1.52 -7.44
N LEU A 84 -13.40 -2.53 -6.69
CA LEU A 84 -12.95 -2.80 -5.31
C LEU A 84 -11.45 -3.08 -5.27
N LYS A 85 -10.93 -3.91 -6.17
CA LYS A 85 -9.47 -4.19 -6.27
C LYS A 85 -8.66 -2.93 -6.52
N ILE A 86 -9.13 -2.02 -7.38
CA ILE A 86 -8.47 -0.73 -7.64
C ILE A 86 -8.48 0.14 -6.38
N LYS A 87 -9.62 0.24 -5.69
CA LYS A 87 -9.74 1.02 -4.43
C LYS A 87 -8.83 0.44 -3.34
N MET A 88 -8.78 -0.88 -3.20
CA MET A 88 -7.93 -1.57 -2.25
C MET A 88 -6.45 -1.34 -2.54
N ALA A 89 -6.03 -1.40 -3.81
CA ALA A 89 -4.65 -1.10 -4.21
C ALA A 89 -4.23 0.34 -3.84
N LYS A 90 -5.12 1.32 -4.01
CA LYS A 90 -4.88 2.72 -3.61
C LYS A 90 -4.74 2.84 -2.09
N ALA A 91 -5.62 2.21 -1.32
CA ALA A 91 -5.55 2.21 0.13
C ALA A 91 -4.27 1.53 0.66
N SER A 92 -3.87 0.40 0.05
CA SER A 92 -2.62 -0.28 0.40
C SER A 92 -1.38 0.57 0.11
N LYS A 93 -1.37 1.31 -1.00
CA LYS A 93 -0.29 2.25 -1.30
C LYS A 93 -0.21 3.37 -0.25
N GLU A 94 -1.35 3.99 0.08
CA GLU A 94 -1.41 5.03 1.12
C GLU A 94 -0.92 4.49 2.48
N LEU A 95 -1.28 3.25 2.83
CA LEU A 95 -0.82 2.60 4.05
C LEU A 95 0.70 2.43 4.10
N VAL A 96 1.32 2.05 2.98
CA VAL A 96 2.78 1.96 2.86
C VAL A 96 3.42 3.33 3.06
N ASP A 97 2.88 4.37 2.43
CA ASP A 97 3.38 5.73 2.56
C ASP A 97 3.29 6.23 4.02
N ILE A 98 2.17 5.99 4.70
CA ILE A 98 1.99 6.30 6.12
C ILE A 98 2.99 5.53 6.99
N GLN A 99 3.19 4.24 6.71
CA GLN A 99 4.13 3.41 7.45
C GLN A 99 5.57 3.91 7.31
N ASN A 100 5.95 4.37 6.11
CA ASN A 100 7.24 5.00 5.87
C ASN A 100 7.38 6.29 6.68
N SER A 101 6.36 7.17 6.67
CA SER A 101 6.37 8.41 7.46
C SER A 101 6.47 8.14 8.98
N ILE A 102 5.80 7.10 9.49
CA ILE A 102 5.94 6.69 10.90
C ILE A 102 7.37 6.23 11.21
N ASN A 103 7.98 5.45 10.32
CA ASN A 103 9.35 4.96 10.49
C ASN A 103 10.37 6.10 10.46
N GLU A 104 10.21 7.05 9.53
CA GLU A 104 11.02 8.26 9.45
C GLU A 104 10.91 9.09 10.73
N PHE A 105 9.69 9.34 11.21
CA PHE A 105 9.44 10.06 12.46
C PHE A 105 10.15 9.41 13.65
N LYS A 106 10.04 8.07 13.78
CA LYS A 106 10.75 7.30 14.83
C LYS A 106 12.27 7.39 14.69
N SER A 107 12.78 7.45 13.47
CA SER A 107 14.22 7.55 13.20
C SER A 107 14.78 8.96 13.41
N ASP A 108 13.95 10.00 13.28
CA ASP A 108 14.33 11.40 13.51
C ASP A 108 14.15 11.84 14.96
N TYR A 109 13.39 11.08 15.76
CA TYR A 109 13.23 11.24 17.22
C TYR A 109 14.42 10.71 18.05
N VAL A 110 15.63 10.74 17.48
CA VAL A 110 16.86 10.68 18.29
C VAL A 110 17.19 12.11 18.70
N SER A 111 17.32 12.38 20.01
CA SER A 111 17.81 13.65 20.57
C SER A 111 18.89 14.25 19.65
N ARG A 112 18.91 15.58 19.46
CA ARG A 112 19.99 16.27 18.74
C ARG A 112 21.36 15.74 19.20
N GLU A 113 21.52 15.40 20.48
CA GLU A 113 22.73 14.82 21.07
C GLU A 113 23.10 13.42 20.52
N THR A 114 22.12 12.62 20.12
CA THR A 114 22.31 11.27 19.57
C THR A 114 22.44 11.23 18.05
N LYS A 115 21.88 12.20 17.32
CA LYS A 115 22.07 12.32 15.85
C LYS A 115 23.53 12.65 15.50
N TYR A 116 24.22 13.44 16.34
CA TYR A 116 25.66 13.68 16.24
C TYR A 116 26.53 12.49 16.70
N LYS A 117 26.02 11.56 17.53
CA LYS A 117 26.79 10.38 17.96
C LYS A 117 26.93 9.31 16.88
N ARG A 118 25.95 9.17 15.97
CA ARG A 118 25.99 8.11 14.94
C ARG A 118 26.87 8.43 13.72
N ARG A 119 27.34 9.66 13.58
CA ARG A 119 28.32 10.07 12.57
C ARG A 119 29.36 11.02 13.16
N ARG A 120 29.96 10.69 14.31
CA ARG A 120 31.25 11.33 14.61
C ARG A 120 32.21 10.84 13.53
N PRO A 121 32.79 11.72 12.70
CA PRO A 121 33.98 11.35 11.97
C PRO A 121 34.93 10.73 12.99
N THR A 122 35.65 9.66 12.62
CA THR A 122 36.76 9.23 13.47
C THR A 122 37.63 10.46 13.73
N ILE A 123 38.24 10.57 14.92
CA ILE A 123 39.12 11.70 15.27
C ILE A 123 40.11 11.98 14.11
N LYS A 124 40.58 10.91 13.45
CA LYS A 124 41.37 10.95 12.22
C LYS A 124 40.74 11.73 11.06
N LYS A 125 39.47 11.49 10.73
CA LYS A 125 38.78 12.19 9.64
C LYS A 125 38.53 13.66 9.98
N GLU A 126 38.15 13.95 11.22
CA GLU A 126 37.92 15.32 11.71
C GLU A 126 39.20 16.16 11.67
N VAL A 127 40.32 15.61 12.16
CA VAL A 127 41.63 16.25 12.09
C VAL A 127 42.07 16.47 10.65
N MET A 128 41.86 15.50 9.76
CA MET A 128 42.23 15.63 8.34
C MET A 128 41.43 16.72 7.61
N ASP A 129 40.14 16.87 7.90
CA ASP A 129 39.31 17.89 7.26
C ASP A 129 39.68 19.29 7.78
N LYS A 130 39.97 19.45 9.08
CA LYS A 130 40.48 20.71 9.63
C LYS A 130 41.86 21.08 9.09
N LEU A 131 42.77 20.11 8.94
CA LEU A 131 44.09 20.36 8.34
C LEU A 131 44.01 20.81 6.88
N LYS A 132 43.09 20.25 6.10
CA LYS A 132 42.82 20.71 4.72
C LYS A 132 42.32 22.15 4.71
N LEU A 133 41.35 22.48 5.58
CA LEU A 133 40.85 23.83 5.73
C LEU A 133 41.98 24.81 6.07
N CYS A 134 42.82 24.49 7.05
CA CYS A 134 43.97 25.33 7.42
C CYS A 134 44.92 25.53 6.23
N LYS A 135 45.23 24.48 5.46
CA LYS A 135 46.08 24.56 4.27
C LYS A 135 45.51 25.54 3.23
N ASP A 136 44.20 25.51 3.02
CA ASP A 136 43.56 26.32 1.98
C ASP A 136 43.44 27.79 2.36
N ILE A 137 43.30 28.10 3.66
CA ILE A 137 43.04 29.47 4.14
C ILE A 137 44.25 30.17 4.74
N VAL A 138 45.35 29.47 5.05
CA VAL A 138 46.49 30.06 5.80
C VAL A 138 47.11 31.29 5.13
N SER A 139 47.09 31.35 3.79
CA SER A 139 47.61 32.49 3.02
C SER A 139 46.67 33.69 3.02
N VAL A 140 45.38 33.49 3.33
CA VAL A 140 44.32 34.50 3.27
C VAL A 140 43.92 34.97 4.67
N ASP A 141 43.83 34.05 5.64
CA ASP A 141 43.42 34.30 7.01
C ASP A 141 44.21 33.41 7.98
N SER A 142 45.43 33.85 8.27
CA SER A 142 46.35 33.16 9.18
C SER A 142 45.85 33.09 10.63
N LYS A 143 45.01 34.05 11.06
CA LYS A 143 44.41 34.05 12.40
C LYS A 143 43.39 32.93 12.54
N ARG A 144 42.52 32.76 11.55
CA ARG A 144 41.55 31.65 11.55
C ARG A 144 42.23 30.29 11.47
N ALA A 145 43.30 30.17 10.67
CA ALA A 145 44.09 28.93 10.63
C ALA A 145 44.72 28.58 12.00
N ALA A 146 45.20 29.58 12.76
CA ALA A 146 45.74 29.35 14.10
C ALA A 146 44.70 28.81 15.08
N VAL A 147 43.47 29.35 15.06
CA VAL A 147 42.37 28.86 15.93
C VAL A 147 42.02 27.40 15.62
N GLU A 148 41.89 27.05 14.35
CA GLU A 148 41.58 25.67 13.93
C GLU A 148 42.72 24.69 14.28
N LEU A 149 43.98 25.13 14.22
CA LEU A 149 45.13 24.35 14.67
C LEU A 149 45.12 24.10 16.19
N ASP A 150 44.76 25.10 17.00
CA ASP A 150 44.59 24.91 18.45
C ASP A 150 43.44 23.93 18.76
N GLU A 151 42.36 23.95 17.99
CA GLU A 151 41.29 22.97 18.12
C GLU A 151 41.72 21.56 17.72
N ILE A 152 42.57 21.41 16.69
CA ILE A 152 43.17 20.13 16.33
C ILE A 152 44.02 19.59 17.49
N LEU A 153 44.84 20.43 18.14
CA LEU A 153 45.65 20.03 19.28
C LEU A 153 44.79 19.56 20.47
N LYS A 154 43.65 20.23 20.72
CA LYS A 154 42.66 19.80 21.73
C LYS A 154 41.98 18.47 21.39
N LEU A 155 41.82 18.14 20.11
CA LEU A 155 41.24 16.86 19.68
C LEU A 155 42.23 15.69 19.75
N LEU A 156 43.53 15.99 19.78
CA LEU A 156 44.62 15.01 19.82
C LEU A 156 45.26 14.84 21.20
N SER A 157 44.89 15.67 22.18
CA SER A 157 45.27 15.55 23.60
C SER A 157 44.30 14.65 24.36
#